data_AF-A0A821T5R2-F1
#
_entry.id   AF-A0A821T5R2-F1
#
_cell.length_a   1.000
_cell.length_b   1.000
_cell.length_c   1.000
_cell.angle_alpha   90.00
_cell.angle_beta   90.00
_cell.angle_gamma   90.00
#
_symmetry.space_group_name_H-M   'P 1'
#
loop_
_entity.id
_entity.type
_entity.pdbx_description
1 polymer ?
#
loop_
_entity_poly.entity_id
_entity_poly.type
_entity_poly.pdbx_seq_one_letter_code
_entity_poly.pdbx_strand_id
1 'polypeptide(L)'
;MGDVNNASLRRVSIQNFVSENINEIKLTLVPDDHGRASNQLIQLISKSHGTITFMDNKSNRAEFIRIASEASVENVKELINKEWCLKRPSLAISVTGGAKNYNMKPKLLRAFRRGLLKVASTTGAWIITGGMNAGIMKLVGEIVDMNPSHSRPIHLIGIATWGCVAGRDKLKVRGETVVYTKPITEEKGTTPLEPNHTKFIFVDDESEGKYGGEIKFRSRLEQVISGDFFGARSRAGSGIEFQTLTTPSLHPERSDPVPVVLLVVEGGPNTVRTVYEAVFKNNIPAVIFEGTGRCCDLFAKAVRLYENIKQLEDAEKTSHQKLDEHIKSASLKATQSSRAENIKKQLREALNKELCEIDPVTNVSQAIDSIDCFESVYRCVTQRLKFLNIVSLNAKGPVEPDIDLAILKALLKATSGSGMSKTNDDERKREQFLLALEWNRVDIVKNEIMKNDADWATTNLNDFFEIALIRSQTEFVKLFLDHDFSLTDFFRNNDKLPTLYKNSMSKEHYQKIAESHNPLQTIYKLVLQPLIGDFFNVAVALRSERTPSHLGINLENKRDPYLDQNYASEALKKLTGSLLSE
;
A
#
# COMPACT_ATOMS: atom_id res chain seq x y z
N MET A 1 46.20 6.11 -68.37
CA MET A 1 44.83 6.34 -68.87
C MET A 1 43.91 5.42 -68.07
N GLY A 2 43.02 5.86 -67.19
CA GLY A 2 42.61 7.19 -66.75
C GLY A 2 41.66 6.97 -65.57
N ASP A 3 41.73 7.92 -64.63
CA ASP A 3 40.94 8.03 -63.40
C ASP A 3 39.41 7.97 -63.61
N VAL A 4 38.67 7.70 -62.51
CA VAL A 4 37.81 8.70 -61.82
C VAL A 4 36.80 8.00 -60.86
N ASN A 5 36.95 8.31 -59.57
CA ASN A 5 35.94 8.48 -58.50
C ASN A 5 34.75 7.51 -58.35
N ASN A 6 34.68 6.81 -57.20
CA ASN A 6 33.75 7.20 -56.12
C ASN A 6 34.02 6.43 -54.81
N ALA A 7 34.81 7.05 -53.93
CA ALA A 7 34.79 6.77 -52.50
C ALA A 7 33.68 7.65 -51.89
N SER A 8 32.47 7.11 -51.74
CA SER A 8 31.37 7.69 -50.94
C SER A 8 30.24 6.67 -50.83
N LEU A 9 29.73 6.49 -49.60
CA LEU A 9 28.47 5.80 -49.24
C LEU A 9 28.49 4.26 -49.27
N ARG A 10 28.85 3.66 -48.13
CA ARG A 10 28.14 2.51 -47.53
C ARG A 10 28.56 2.33 -46.06
N ARG A 11 28.24 3.34 -45.25
CA ARG A 11 27.91 3.17 -43.82
C ARG A 11 26.41 3.39 -43.71
N VAL A 12 25.64 2.31 -43.77
CA VAL A 12 24.22 2.30 -43.37
C VAL A 12 24.03 1.12 -42.41
N SER A 13 24.16 1.47 -41.13
CA SER A 13 23.31 1.08 -40.02
C SER A 13 22.87 -0.38 -39.88
N ILE A 14 23.60 -1.13 -39.03
CA ILE A 14 23.05 -2.25 -38.23
C ILE A 14 22.17 -1.72 -37.06
N GLN A 15 21.92 -0.40 -36.99
CA GLN A 15 21.06 0.24 -35.99
C GLN A 15 19.55 0.17 -36.30
N ASN A 16 19.14 -0.27 -37.49
CA ASN A 16 17.73 -0.20 -37.92
C ASN A 16 16.97 -1.54 -37.90
N PHE A 17 17.54 -2.63 -37.36
CA PHE A 17 16.84 -3.91 -37.31
C PHE A 17 16.36 -4.33 -35.90
N VAL A 18 16.57 -3.48 -34.89
CA VAL A 18 16.12 -3.75 -33.50
C VAL A 18 15.03 -2.78 -33.03
N SER A 19 14.64 -1.80 -33.86
CA SER A 19 13.80 -0.67 -33.42
C SER A 19 12.35 -0.65 -33.90
N GLU A 20 11.80 -1.69 -34.55
CA GLU A 20 10.43 -1.59 -35.09
C GLU A 20 9.40 -2.63 -34.63
N ASN A 21 9.70 -3.62 -33.76
CA ASN A 21 8.68 -4.63 -33.39
C ASN A 21 8.69 -5.09 -31.93
N ILE A 22 8.97 -4.22 -30.96
CA ILE A 22 8.82 -4.59 -29.52
C ILE A 22 7.38 -4.39 -29.00
N ASN A 23 6.50 -3.68 -29.74
CA ASN A 23 5.15 -3.37 -29.26
C ASN A 23 4.04 -4.32 -29.73
N GLU A 24 4.33 -5.40 -30.46
CA GLU A 24 3.27 -6.31 -30.93
C GLU A 24 3.63 -7.81 -30.95
N ILE A 25 4.71 -8.21 -30.28
CA ILE A 25 4.89 -9.64 -29.99
C ILE A 25 4.06 -9.93 -28.74
N LYS A 26 2.82 -10.40 -28.94
CA LYS A 26 2.22 -11.36 -27.99
C LYS A 26 3.18 -12.54 -27.93
N LEU A 27 4.16 -12.46 -27.04
CA LEU A 27 5.01 -13.59 -26.71
C LEU A 27 4.07 -14.59 -26.05
N THR A 28 3.58 -15.53 -26.83
CA THR A 28 3.05 -16.79 -26.33
C THR A 28 4.24 -17.54 -25.72
N LEU A 29 4.70 -17.09 -24.55
CA LEU A 29 5.66 -17.81 -23.73
C LEU A 29 4.95 -19.09 -23.32
N VAL A 30 5.24 -20.20 -24.00
CA VAL A 30 4.82 -21.51 -23.55
C VAL A 30 5.46 -21.70 -22.16
N PRO A 31 4.67 -21.79 -21.08
CA PRO A 31 5.22 -22.07 -19.76
C PRO A 31 5.73 -23.50 -19.82
N ASP A 32 7.02 -23.69 -19.57
CA ASP A 32 7.57 -25.00 -19.28
C ASP A 32 7.98 -24.97 -17.80
N ASP A 33 7.68 -26.03 -17.04
CA ASP A 33 7.76 -26.14 -15.57
C ASP A 33 9.18 -25.97 -14.98
N HIS A 34 10.13 -25.45 -15.76
CA HIS A 34 11.56 -25.39 -15.49
C HIS A 34 12.21 -23.98 -15.64
N GLY A 35 11.42 -22.90 -15.68
CA GLY A 35 11.94 -21.52 -15.52
C GLY A 35 12.76 -20.94 -16.70
N ARG A 36 12.74 -21.56 -17.89
CA ARG A 36 13.49 -21.07 -19.07
C ARG A 36 12.88 -19.82 -19.72
N ALA A 37 11.55 -19.68 -19.68
CA ALA A 37 10.85 -18.52 -20.24
C ALA A 37 11.20 -17.21 -19.52
N SER A 38 11.30 -17.27 -18.19
CA SER A 38 11.63 -16.13 -17.35
C SER A 38 13.06 -15.63 -17.61
N ASN A 39 14.03 -16.55 -17.73
CA ASN A 39 15.42 -16.21 -18.13
C ASN A 39 15.51 -15.54 -19.50
N GLN A 40 14.71 -15.97 -20.48
CA GLN A 40 14.65 -15.31 -21.81
C GLN A 40 14.09 -13.89 -21.72
N LEU A 41 13.06 -13.68 -20.90
CA LEU A 41 12.50 -12.35 -20.66
C LEU A 41 13.53 -11.41 -19.99
N ILE A 42 14.29 -11.89 -19.00
CA ILE A 42 15.38 -11.10 -18.37
C ILE A 42 16.40 -10.66 -19.42
N GLN A 43 16.88 -11.59 -20.24
CA GLN A 43 17.89 -11.30 -21.26
C GLN A 43 17.40 -10.31 -22.31
N LEU A 44 16.09 -10.32 -22.60
CA LEU A 44 15.46 -9.39 -23.53
C LEU A 44 15.37 -7.98 -22.95
N ILE A 45 14.99 -7.85 -21.67
CA ILE A 45 14.74 -6.55 -21.03
C ILE A 45 15.98 -5.94 -20.37
N SER A 46 17.01 -6.75 -20.11
CA SER A 46 18.18 -6.34 -19.34
C SER A 46 19.51 -6.76 -19.96
N LYS A 47 20.43 -5.78 -20.02
CA LYS A 47 21.83 -6.04 -20.36
C LYS A 47 22.65 -6.55 -19.18
N SER A 48 22.17 -6.34 -17.95
CA SER A 48 22.88 -6.68 -16.71
C SER A 48 21.93 -7.03 -15.56
N HIS A 49 22.10 -8.20 -14.95
CA HIS A 49 21.29 -8.67 -13.83
C HIS A 49 22.08 -9.67 -12.98
N GLY A 50 21.67 -9.87 -11.74
CA GLY A 50 22.31 -10.83 -10.85
C GLY A 50 21.98 -10.60 -9.38
N THR A 51 22.89 -11.00 -8.51
CA THR A 51 22.76 -10.79 -7.05
C THR A 51 23.95 -9.98 -6.54
N ILE A 52 23.70 -9.06 -5.61
CA ILE A 52 24.70 -8.27 -4.90
C ILE A 52 24.85 -8.85 -3.50
N THR A 53 26.08 -9.06 -3.07
CA THR A 53 26.42 -9.29 -1.66
C THR A 53 27.23 -8.10 -1.18
N PHE A 54 26.75 -7.42 -0.13
CA PHE A 54 27.44 -6.25 0.42
C PHE A 54 28.58 -6.69 1.34
N MET A 55 29.77 -6.12 1.14
CA MET A 55 30.95 -6.49 1.93
C MET A 55 30.76 -6.17 3.43
N ASP A 56 30.08 -5.06 3.72
CA ASP A 56 29.82 -4.54 5.08
C ASP A 56 28.66 -5.27 5.77
N ASN A 57 27.82 -6.00 5.01
CA ASN A 57 26.68 -6.78 5.51
C ASN A 57 26.56 -8.09 4.71
N LYS A 58 27.47 -9.04 4.98
CA LYS A 58 27.59 -10.30 4.20
C LYS A 58 26.33 -11.18 4.26
N SER A 59 25.47 -10.99 5.25
CA SER A 59 24.19 -11.69 5.38
C SER A 59 23.12 -11.16 4.42
N ASN A 60 23.21 -9.91 3.97
CA ASN A 60 22.21 -9.34 3.10
C ASN A 60 22.56 -9.54 1.62
N ARG A 61 21.68 -10.26 0.90
CA ARG A 61 21.78 -10.48 -0.54
C ARG A 61 20.67 -9.70 -1.22
N ALA A 62 21.02 -8.91 -2.23
CA ALA A 62 20.07 -8.14 -3.00
C ALA A 62 20.04 -8.58 -4.46
N GLU A 63 18.87 -8.89 -5.00
CA GLU A 63 18.75 -9.18 -6.44
C GLU A 63 18.65 -7.87 -7.22
N PHE A 64 19.25 -7.80 -8.41
CA PHE A 64 19.20 -6.60 -9.22
C PHE A 64 18.96 -6.87 -10.70
N ILE A 65 18.36 -5.89 -11.36
CA ILE A 65 18.21 -5.85 -12.81
C ILE A 65 18.44 -4.44 -13.34
N ARG A 66 19.14 -4.30 -14.47
CA ARG A 66 19.28 -3.07 -15.23
C ARG A 66 18.36 -3.07 -16.43
N ILE A 67 17.48 -2.09 -16.51
CA ILE A 67 16.49 -1.94 -17.60
C ILE A 67 16.69 -0.62 -18.32
N ALA A 68 16.28 -0.54 -19.59
CA ALA A 68 16.18 0.74 -20.29
C ALA A 68 15.06 1.60 -19.66
N SER A 69 15.20 2.93 -19.69
CA SER A 69 14.21 3.87 -19.17
C SER A 69 12.81 3.73 -19.77
N GLU A 70 12.72 3.24 -21.01
CA GLU A 70 11.46 2.99 -21.73
C GLU A 70 11.01 1.53 -21.73
N ALA A 71 11.60 0.67 -20.89
CA ALA A 71 11.15 -0.71 -20.75
C ALA A 71 9.66 -0.80 -20.35
N SER A 72 8.93 -1.77 -20.92
CA SER A 72 7.55 -2.07 -20.54
C SER A 72 7.49 -2.48 -19.08
N VAL A 73 6.58 -1.84 -18.34
CA VAL A 73 6.39 -2.09 -16.90
C VAL A 73 5.69 -3.42 -16.65
N GLU A 74 4.84 -3.86 -17.58
CA GLU A 74 4.14 -5.14 -17.53
C GLU A 74 5.15 -6.28 -17.56
N ASN A 75 6.12 -6.21 -18.48
CA ASN A 75 7.20 -7.19 -18.58
C ASN A 75 8.07 -7.18 -17.31
N VAL A 76 8.37 -6.01 -16.74
CA VAL A 76 9.13 -5.91 -15.49
C VAL A 76 8.34 -6.46 -14.30
N LYS A 77 7.02 -6.23 -14.23
CA LYS A 77 6.15 -6.81 -13.19
C LYS A 77 6.08 -8.33 -13.30
N GLU A 78 5.91 -8.86 -14.50
CA GLU A 78 5.93 -10.30 -14.74
C GLU A 78 7.27 -10.90 -14.31
N LEU A 79 8.36 -10.21 -14.63
CA LEU A 79 9.69 -10.63 -14.20
C LEU A 79 9.84 -10.65 -12.68
N ILE A 80 9.46 -9.57 -11.99
CA ILE A 80 9.52 -9.49 -10.53
C ILE A 80 8.71 -10.63 -9.90
N ASN A 81 7.53 -10.93 -10.44
CA ASN A 81 6.68 -11.98 -9.91
C ASN A 81 7.28 -13.38 -10.12
N LYS A 82 7.90 -13.64 -11.29
CA LYS A 82 8.45 -14.95 -11.66
C LYS A 82 9.83 -15.23 -11.07
N GLU A 83 10.73 -14.25 -11.10
CA GLU A 83 12.13 -14.43 -10.71
C GLU A 83 12.35 -14.16 -9.23
N TRP A 84 11.82 -13.04 -8.73
CA TRP A 84 12.05 -12.64 -7.34
C TRP A 84 11.07 -13.30 -6.37
N CYS A 85 10.08 -14.05 -6.89
CA CYS A 85 9.08 -14.78 -6.12
C CYS A 85 8.46 -13.94 -4.99
N LEU A 86 8.29 -12.63 -5.24
CA LEU A 86 7.81 -11.72 -4.21
C LEU A 86 6.34 -12.00 -3.95
N LYS A 87 6.00 -12.31 -2.70
CA LYS A 87 4.60 -12.36 -2.28
C LYS A 87 3.99 -10.98 -2.46
N ARG A 88 2.79 -10.94 -3.05
CA ARG A 88 2.02 -9.70 -3.21
C ARG A 88 1.82 -9.01 -1.85
N PRO A 89 2.08 -7.70 -1.74
CA PRO A 89 1.93 -6.98 -0.48
C PRO A 89 0.48 -6.50 -0.33
N SER A 90 0.04 -6.29 0.91
CA SER A 90 -1.23 -5.62 1.22
C SER A 90 -1.13 -4.09 1.11
N LEU A 91 0.09 -3.54 0.98
CA LEU A 91 0.41 -2.12 0.82
C LEU A 91 1.76 -1.93 0.14
N ALA A 92 1.87 -0.95 -0.76
CA ALA A 92 3.17 -0.44 -1.20
C ALA A 92 3.40 0.99 -0.69
N ILE A 93 4.55 1.20 -0.05
CA ILE A 93 4.98 2.50 0.48
C ILE A 93 6.12 3.00 -0.38
N SER A 94 5.85 4.01 -1.20
CA SER A 94 6.85 4.70 -1.98
C SER A 94 7.45 5.82 -1.14
N VAL A 95 8.77 5.85 -0.94
CA VAL A 95 9.46 6.89 -0.16
C VAL A 95 10.38 7.69 -1.07
N THR A 96 10.22 9.01 -1.08
CA THR A 96 11.06 9.94 -1.83
C THR A 96 11.43 11.15 -0.97
N GLY A 97 12.52 11.83 -1.32
CA GLY A 97 12.98 12.96 -0.52
C GLY A 97 14.36 13.46 -0.89
N GLY A 98 14.96 14.21 0.03
CA GLY A 98 16.31 14.75 -0.12
C GLY A 98 17.36 13.66 -0.33
N ALA A 99 18.14 13.77 -1.41
CA ALA A 99 19.28 12.89 -1.71
C ALA A 99 20.60 13.35 -1.07
N LYS A 100 20.63 14.55 -0.46
CA LYS A 100 21.78 15.04 0.33
C LYS A 100 21.57 14.66 1.80
N ASN A 101 22.65 14.61 2.59
CA ASN A 101 22.59 14.30 4.02
C ASN A 101 21.74 15.34 4.77
N TYR A 102 20.45 15.04 4.92
CA TYR A 102 19.49 15.82 5.68
C TYR A 102 19.50 15.36 7.14
N ASN A 103 19.73 16.29 8.06
CA ASN A 103 19.66 16.00 9.48
C ASN A 103 18.24 16.27 10.00
N MET A 104 17.44 15.21 10.04
CA MET A 104 16.07 15.25 10.53
C MET A 104 16.02 15.60 12.02
N LYS A 105 15.10 16.52 12.41
CA LYS A 105 14.88 16.82 13.85
C LYS A 105 14.62 15.53 14.64
N PRO A 106 15.20 15.33 15.84
CA PRO A 106 15.11 14.05 16.57
C PRO A 106 13.68 13.57 16.85
N LYS A 107 12.75 14.49 17.14
CA LYS A 107 11.33 14.15 17.35
C LYS A 107 10.69 13.57 16.07
N LEU A 108 10.98 14.16 14.91
CA LEU A 108 10.47 13.66 13.63
C LEU A 108 11.11 12.33 13.27
N LEU A 109 12.42 12.21 13.48
CA LEU A 109 13.13 10.97 13.23
C LEU A 109 12.47 9.82 14.00
N ARG A 110 12.26 9.99 15.32
CA ARG A 110 11.59 8.97 16.15
C ARG A 110 10.18 8.62 15.64
N ALA A 111 9.36 9.63 15.33
CA ALA A 111 8.02 9.41 14.79
C ALA A 111 8.04 8.66 13.44
N PHE A 112 8.92 9.06 12.52
CA PHE A 112 9.10 8.44 11.21
C PHE A 112 9.58 7.00 11.33
N ARG A 113 10.61 6.74 12.14
CA ARG A 113 11.12 5.38 12.43
C ARG A 113 10.00 4.49 12.97
N ARG A 114 9.31 4.95 14.02
CA ARG A 114 8.23 4.19 14.67
C ARG A 114 7.11 3.87 13.69
N GLY A 115 6.59 4.89 12.99
CA GLY A 115 5.43 4.72 12.13
C GLY A 115 5.72 3.90 10.88
N LEU A 116 6.84 4.13 10.20
CA LEU A 116 7.22 3.34 9.01
C LEU A 116 7.38 1.87 9.37
N LEU A 117 8.09 1.58 10.46
CA LEU A 117 8.35 0.22 10.90
C LEU A 117 7.08 -0.50 11.37
N LYS A 118 6.19 0.22 12.08
CA LYS A 118 4.89 -0.30 12.51
C LYS A 118 4.02 -0.68 11.31
N VAL A 119 3.91 0.19 10.30
CA VAL A 119 3.12 -0.13 9.09
C VAL A 119 3.74 -1.31 8.35
N ALA A 120 5.04 -1.25 8.04
CA ALA A 120 5.72 -2.28 7.26
C ALA A 120 5.63 -3.67 7.91
N SER A 121 5.81 -3.75 9.23
CA SER A 121 5.76 -5.02 9.98
C SER A 121 4.34 -5.59 10.07
N THR A 122 3.32 -4.73 10.19
CA THR A 122 1.93 -5.16 10.37
C THR A 122 1.33 -5.64 9.05
N THR A 123 1.59 -4.91 7.96
CA THR A 123 0.98 -5.19 6.66
C THR A 123 1.81 -6.17 5.84
N GLY A 124 3.14 -6.23 6.05
CA GLY A 124 4.05 -6.89 5.10
C GLY A 124 4.21 -6.05 3.84
N ALA A 125 4.35 -4.73 4.00
CA ALA A 125 4.41 -3.78 2.91
C ALA A 125 5.67 -3.97 2.04
N TRP A 126 5.55 -3.68 0.76
CA TRP A 126 6.73 -3.34 -0.05
C TRP A 126 7.11 -1.89 0.22
N ILE A 127 8.39 -1.61 0.42
CA ILE A 127 8.92 -0.26 0.55
C ILE A 127 9.76 0.04 -0.69
N ILE A 128 9.36 1.05 -1.46
CA ILE A 128 10.03 1.45 -2.70
C ILE A 128 10.77 2.77 -2.44
N THR A 129 12.08 2.80 -2.67
CA THR A 129 12.92 4.01 -2.50
C THR A 129 13.83 4.22 -3.71
N GLY A 130 14.69 5.24 -3.67
CA GLY A 130 15.73 5.43 -4.69
C GLY A 130 16.94 4.48 -4.55
N GLY A 131 17.06 3.67 -3.49
CA GLY A 131 18.10 2.65 -3.33
C GLY A 131 19.52 3.14 -3.06
N MET A 132 19.74 4.45 -3.01
CA MET A 132 21.07 5.04 -2.84
C MET A 132 21.39 5.25 -1.36
N ASN A 133 22.66 5.11 -0.97
CA ASN A 133 23.15 5.32 0.39
C ASN A 133 23.33 6.81 0.72
N ALA A 134 22.27 7.59 0.56
CA ALA A 134 22.24 9.01 0.87
C ALA A 134 20.85 9.47 1.32
N GLY A 135 20.81 10.51 2.15
CA GLY A 135 19.58 11.19 2.56
C GLY A 135 18.51 10.26 3.13
N ILE A 136 17.26 10.43 2.68
CA ILE A 136 16.11 9.65 3.21
C ILE A 136 16.22 8.15 2.89
N MET A 137 16.85 7.79 1.77
CA MET A 137 16.96 6.39 1.32
C MET A 137 17.87 5.59 2.27
N LYS A 138 18.98 6.19 2.70
CA LYS A 138 19.85 5.65 3.74
C LYS A 138 19.10 5.44 5.06
N LEU A 139 18.37 6.46 5.50
CA LEU A 139 17.60 6.40 6.74
C LEU A 139 16.57 5.26 6.72
N VAL A 140 15.87 5.06 5.60
CA VAL A 140 14.92 3.96 5.46
C VAL A 140 15.61 2.60 5.57
N GLY A 141 16.78 2.44 4.93
CA GLY A 141 17.59 1.22 5.06
C GLY A 141 17.96 0.93 6.52
N GLU A 142 18.47 1.94 7.24
CA GLU A 142 18.79 1.83 8.67
C GLU A 142 17.56 1.48 9.53
N ILE A 143 16.37 1.99 9.20
CA ILE A 143 15.13 1.70 9.94
C ILE A 143 14.72 0.23 9.80
N VAL A 144 14.81 -0.32 8.59
CA VAL A 144 14.42 -1.70 8.32
C VAL A 144 15.41 -2.68 8.96
N ASP A 145 16.70 -2.34 9.00
CA ASP A 145 17.74 -3.17 9.64
C ASP A 145 17.60 -3.25 11.17
N MET A 146 17.07 -2.21 11.83
CA MET A 146 16.94 -2.16 13.30
C MET A 146 15.99 -3.20 13.93
N ASN A 147 15.22 -3.96 13.14
CA ASN A 147 14.30 -4.98 13.67
C ASN A 147 14.36 -6.29 12.86
N PRO A 148 15.45 -7.08 12.96
CA PRO A 148 15.62 -8.31 12.16
C PRO A 148 14.60 -9.42 12.50
N SER A 149 13.87 -9.31 13.62
CA SER A 149 12.88 -10.30 14.09
C SER A 149 11.47 -10.00 13.57
N HIS A 150 11.30 -9.81 12.25
CA HIS A 150 9.97 -9.65 11.67
C HIS A 150 9.32 -11.02 11.41
N SER A 151 8.06 -11.18 11.81
CA SER A 151 7.26 -12.37 11.45
C SER A 151 6.95 -12.44 9.94
N ARG A 152 7.17 -11.34 9.20
CA ARG A 152 7.02 -11.22 7.75
C ARG A 152 8.23 -10.50 7.13
N PRO A 153 8.80 -10.99 6.01
CA PRO A 153 9.91 -10.31 5.34
C PRO A 153 9.45 -8.95 4.77
N ILE A 154 10.18 -7.89 5.09
CA ILE A 154 9.98 -6.56 4.49
C ILE A 154 10.81 -6.49 3.21
N HIS A 155 10.15 -6.26 2.07
CA HIS A 155 10.84 -6.09 0.79
C HIS A 155 11.16 -4.61 0.56
N LEU A 156 12.44 -4.27 0.69
CA LEU A 156 12.97 -2.94 0.40
C LEU A 156 13.55 -2.92 -1.02
N ILE A 157 12.87 -2.20 -1.93
CA ILE A 157 13.12 -2.16 -3.38
C ILE A 157 13.69 -0.80 -3.75
N GLY A 158 14.91 -0.77 -4.29
CA GLY A 158 15.59 0.45 -4.72
C GLY A 158 15.45 0.65 -6.22
N ILE A 159 14.83 1.74 -6.67
CA ILE A 159 14.75 2.11 -8.08
C ILE A 159 15.69 3.30 -8.31
N ALA A 160 16.80 3.09 -9.00
CA ALA A 160 17.86 4.08 -9.15
C ALA A 160 18.22 4.32 -10.62
N THR A 161 18.57 5.56 -10.96
CA THR A 161 19.21 5.86 -12.27
C THR A 161 20.60 5.21 -12.32
N TRP A 162 20.84 4.34 -13.30
CA TRP A 162 22.11 3.63 -13.51
C TRP A 162 23.31 4.59 -13.64
N GLY A 163 23.07 5.74 -14.27
CA GLY A 163 23.99 6.87 -14.40
C GLY A 163 24.63 7.36 -13.10
N CYS A 164 23.96 7.16 -11.96
CA CYS A 164 24.34 7.67 -10.64
C CYS A 164 24.88 6.58 -9.71
N VAL A 165 24.98 5.32 -10.14
CA VAL A 165 25.44 4.23 -9.27
C VAL A 165 26.96 4.21 -9.18
N ALA A 166 27.51 4.42 -7.98
CA ALA A 166 28.95 4.34 -7.76
C ALA A 166 29.45 2.90 -7.86
N GLY A 167 30.53 2.66 -8.59
CA GLY A 167 31.09 1.31 -8.79
C GLY A 167 30.26 0.41 -9.73
N ARG A 168 29.38 1.00 -10.55
CA ARG A 168 28.47 0.28 -11.47
C ARG A 168 29.18 -0.64 -12.47
N ASP A 169 30.45 -0.43 -12.77
CA ASP A 169 31.20 -1.29 -13.69
C ASP A 169 31.31 -2.74 -13.20
N LYS A 170 31.39 -2.94 -11.89
CA LYS A 170 31.37 -4.29 -11.28
C LYS A 170 30.00 -4.97 -11.39
N LEU A 171 28.94 -4.19 -11.60
CA LEU A 171 27.57 -4.66 -11.71
C LEU A 171 27.17 -4.98 -13.16
N LYS A 172 28.12 -5.01 -14.11
CA LYS A 172 27.92 -5.42 -15.51
C LYS A 172 28.10 -6.93 -15.67
N VAL A 173 27.19 -7.71 -15.09
CA VAL A 173 27.21 -9.18 -15.07
C VAL A 173 25.88 -9.77 -15.55
N ARG A 174 25.84 -11.08 -15.83
CA ARG A 174 24.61 -11.78 -16.24
C ARG A 174 24.38 -13.03 -15.38
N GLY A 175 23.48 -12.90 -14.41
CA GLY A 175 23.09 -13.98 -13.50
C GLY A 175 24.09 -14.29 -12.38
N GLU A 176 25.21 -13.57 -12.31
CA GLU A 176 26.27 -13.82 -11.33
C GLU A 176 26.02 -13.11 -10.00
N THR A 177 26.65 -13.62 -8.94
CA THR A 177 26.70 -12.93 -7.65
C THR A 177 27.95 -12.05 -7.58
N VAL A 178 27.77 -10.75 -7.35
CA VAL A 178 28.83 -9.75 -7.26
C VAL A 178 29.01 -9.32 -5.81
N VAL A 179 30.26 -9.24 -5.36
CA VAL A 179 30.59 -8.60 -4.09
C VAL A 179 30.70 -7.09 -4.32
N TYR A 180 29.76 -6.34 -3.76
CA TYR A 180 29.77 -4.88 -3.83
C TYR A 180 30.52 -4.31 -2.63
N THR A 181 31.53 -3.50 -2.94
CA THR A 181 32.27 -2.71 -1.97
C THR A 181 32.05 -1.25 -2.30
N LYS A 182 31.67 -0.46 -1.29
CA LYS A 182 31.55 0.99 -1.43
C LYS A 182 32.87 1.56 -1.98
N PRO A 183 32.86 2.30 -3.10
CA PRO A 183 34.06 2.92 -3.63
C PRO A 183 34.71 3.86 -2.60
N ILE A 184 36.03 3.80 -2.49
CA ILE A 184 36.82 4.66 -1.59
C ILE A 184 36.87 6.09 -2.14
N THR A 185 36.95 6.23 -3.46
CA THR A 185 36.96 7.52 -4.16
C THR A 185 35.54 7.93 -4.54
N GLU A 186 35.17 9.18 -4.22
CA GLU A 186 33.90 9.76 -4.64
C GLU A 186 33.95 10.10 -6.14
N GLU A 187 33.31 9.28 -6.97
CA GLU A 187 33.06 9.60 -8.38
C GLU A 187 31.98 10.69 -8.45
N LYS A 188 32.32 11.83 -9.06
CA LYS A 188 31.43 12.99 -9.16
C LYS A 188 30.08 12.61 -9.79
N GLY A 189 28.99 12.95 -9.11
CA GLY A 189 27.62 12.69 -9.58
C GLY A 189 27.12 11.27 -9.31
N THR A 190 27.93 10.40 -8.71
CA THR A 190 27.51 9.06 -8.30
C THR A 190 27.22 9.00 -6.80
N THR A 191 26.54 7.95 -6.36
CA THR A 191 26.32 7.65 -4.95
C THR A 191 26.40 6.12 -4.75
N PRO A 192 26.93 5.63 -3.62
CA PRO A 192 26.95 4.20 -3.33
C PRO A 192 25.53 3.63 -3.16
N LEU A 193 25.38 2.33 -3.38
CA LEU A 193 24.14 1.60 -3.07
C LEU A 193 23.94 1.46 -1.56
N GLU A 194 22.69 1.48 -1.12
CA GLU A 194 22.32 1.27 0.29
C GLU A 194 22.30 -0.23 0.61
N PRO A 195 23.05 -0.69 1.64
CA PRO A 195 23.31 -2.12 1.86
C PRO A 195 22.14 -2.91 2.47
N ASN A 196 21.08 -2.26 2.97
CA ASN A 196 19.94 -2.92 3.59
C ASN A 196 18.77 -3.16 2.62
N HIS A 197 18.87 -2.65 1.38
CA HIS A 197 17.90 -2.97 0.33
C HIS A 197 18.02 -4.43 -0.11
N THR A 198 16.87 -5.05 -0.37
CA THR A 198 16.75 -6.45 -0.77
C THR A 198 16.67 -6.66 -2.27
N LYS A 199 16.33 -5.59 -3.02
CA LYS A 199 16.09 -5.62 -4.47
C LYS A 199 16.49 -4.29 -5.11
N PHE A 200 16.99 -4.34 -6.33
CA PHE A 200 17.34 -3.16 -7.12
C PHE A 200 16.83 -3.22 -8.55
N ILE A 201 16.26 -2.11 -9.02
CA ILE A 201 15.95 -1.85 -10.42
C ILE A 201 16.77 -0.65 -10.85
N PHE A 202 17.75 -0.88 -11.70
CA PHE A 202 18.58 0.18 -12.28
C PHE A 202 17.97 0.63 -13.61
N VAL A 203 17.48 1.85 -13.63
CA VAL A 203 16.90 2.48 -14.81
C VAL A 203 17.99 3.18 -15.58
N ASP A 204 18.20 2.78 -16.83
CA ASP A 204 19.24 3.30 -17.71
C ASP A 204 18.62 4.24 -18.75
N ASP A 205 18.84 5.53 -18.58
CA ASP A 205 18.44 6.60 -19.49
C ASP A 205 19.63 7.14 -20.30
N GLU A 206 20.75 6.40 -20.32
CA GLU A 206 22.02 6.75 -20.97
C GLU A 206 22.71 7.99 -20.39
N SER A 207 22.16 8.59 -19.33
CA SER A 207 22.79 9.73 -18.65
C SER A 207 23.89 9.29 -17.69
N GLU A 208 24.83 10.19 -17.42
CA GLU A 208 25.89 10.00 -16.43
C GLU A 208 25.83 11.10 -15.37
N GLY A 209 25.82 10.71 -14.09
CA GLY A 209 25.82 11.63 -12.96
C GLY A 209 24.58 12.51 -12.82
N LYS A 210 23.51 12.26 -13.60
CA LYS A 210 22.27 13.03 -13.57
C LYS A 210 21.14 12.22 -12.91
N TYR A 211 20.62 12.74 -11.82
CA TYR A 211 19.51 12.12 -11.09
C TYR A 211 18.17 12.38 -11.78
N GLY A 212 17.23 11.44 -11.60
CA GLY A 212 15.82 11.61 -11.98
C GLY A 212 15.40 10.89 -13.26
N GLY A 213 16.31 10.14 -13.90
CA GLY A 213 15.98 9.27 -15.04
C GLY A 213 14.96 8.19 -14.67
N GLU A 214 14.94 7.78 -13.40
CA GLU A 214 14.03 6.75 -12.89
C GLU A 214 12.60 7.23 -12.67
N ILE A 215 12.34 8.53 -12.54
CA ILE A 215 11.08 9.08 -12.02
C ILE A 215 9.87 8.62 -12.84
N LYS A 216 9.97 8.67 -14.19
CA LYS A 216 8.88 8.23 -15.07
C LYS A 216 8.63 6.72 -14.97
N PHE A 217 9.70 5.92 -14.95
CA PHE A 217 9.59 4.47 -14.81
C PHE A 217 8.97 4.09 -13.47
N ARG A 218 9.48 4.66 -12.37
CA ARG A 218 8.95 4.48 -11.01
C ARG A 218 7.46 4.80 -10.93
N SER A 219 7.05 5.94 -11.49
CA SER A 219 5.65 6.35 -11.58
C SER A 219 4.78 5.31 -12.29
N ARG A 220 5.18 4.84 -13.47
CA ARG A 220 4.44 3.80 -14.22
C ARG A 220 4.39 2.48 -13.45
N LEU A 221 5.48 2.07 -12.80
CA LEU A 221 5.51 0.85 -11.97
C LEU A 221 4.55 0.94 -10.79
N GLU A 222 4.58 2.05 -10.06
CA GLU A 222 3.66 2.31 -8.96
C GLU A 222 2.20 2.31 -9.43
N GLN A 223 1.91 2.86 -10.62
CA GLN A 223 0.58 2.82 -11.23
C GLN A 223 0.12 1.39 -11.53
N VAL A 224 0.98 0.56 -12.12
CA VAL A 224 0.65 -0.84 -12.46
C VAL A 224 0.50 -1.71 -11.21
N ILE A 225 1.24 -1.42 -10.14
CA ILE A 225 1.02 -2.03 -8.81
C ILE A 225 -0.32 -1.56 -8.24
N SER A 226 -0.61 -0.26 -8.37
CA SER A 226 -1.84 0.35 -7.85
C SER A 226 -3.09 -0.06 -8.60
N GLY A 227 -3.01 -0.46 -9.87
CA GLY A 227 -4.16 -0.75 -10.72
C GLY A 227 -5.19 0.40 -10.71
N ASP A 228 -6.48 0.04 -10.69
CA ASP A 228 -7.59 0.99 -10.61
C ASP A 228 -8.00 1.35 -9.16
N PHE A 229 -7.18 1.07 -8.14
CA PHE A 229 -7.53 1.26 -6.72
C PHE A 229 -8.04 2.68 -6.39
N PHE A 230 -7.52 3.72 -7.05
CA PHE A 230 -7.91 5.13 -6.83
C PHE A 230 -8.66 5.78 -8.03
N GLY A 231 -9.09 4.99 -9.01
CA GLY A 231 -9.69 5.49 -10.26
C GLY A 231 -11.16 5.92 -10.16
N ALA A 232 -11.64 6.71 -11.13
CA ALA A 232 -13.06 7.15 -11.22
C ALA A 232 -14.05 6.02 -11.61
N ARG A 233 -13.53 4.81 -11.86
CA ARG A 233 -14.27 3.61 -12.25
C ARG A 233 -14.57 2.65 -11.08
N SER A 234 -14.41 3.06 -9.83
CA SER A 234 -14.90 2.30 -8.65
C SER A 234 -16.42 2.08 -8.61
N ARG A 235 -17.16 2.28 -9.72
CA ARG A 235 -18.57 1.88 -9.87
C ARG A 235 -18.76 0.38 -10.08
N ALA A 236 -17.69 -0.40 -10.17
CA ALA A 236 -17.73 -1.85 -10.29
C ALA A 236 -16.55 -2.49 -9.53
N GLY A 237 -16.66 -2.61 -8.21
CA GLY A 237 -16.01 -3.69 -7.44
C GLY A 237 -14.48 -3.73 -7.36
N SER A 238 -13.72 -2.70 -7.75
CA SER A 238 -12.24 -2.72 -7.71
C SER A 238 -11.61 -2.32 -6.36
N GLY A 239 -12.41 -2.25 -5.29
CA GLY A 239 -11.94 -2.07 -3.91
C GLY A 239 -11.46 -3.38 -3.28
N ILE A 240 -11.07 -3.35 -1.99
CA ILE A 240 -10.77 -4.57 -1.25
C ILE A 240 -12.06 -5.40 -1.14
N GLU A 241 -12.18 -6.49 -1.90
CA GLU A 241 -13.35 -7.36 -1.81
C GLU A 241 -13.37 -8.14 -0.49
N PHE A 242 -14.57 -8.30 0.08
CA PHE A 242 -14.81 -9.09 1.29
C PHE A 242 -14.24 -10.52 1.20
N GLN A 243 -14.34 -11.13 0.02
CA GLN A 243 -13.87 -12.50 -0.22
C GLN A 243 -12.33 -12.61 -0.17
N THR A 244 -11.61 -11.55 -0.54
CA THR A 244 -10.15 -11.46 -0.46
C THR A 244 -9.66 -11.42 0.99
N LEU A 245 -10.46 -10.87 1.91
CA LEU A 245 -10.10 -10.74 3.33
C LEU A 245 -10.46 -11.98 4.17
N THR A 246 -11.42 -12.77 3.71
CA THR A 246 -11.96 -13.96 4.40
C THR A 246 -11.44 -15.30 3.87
N THR A 247 -10.80 -15.31 2.69
CA THR A 247 -10.18 -16.51 2.13
C THR A 247 -8.69 -16.25 1.82
N PRO A 248 -7.76 -17.10 2.29
CA PRO A 248 -6.40 -17.12 1.73
C PRO A 248 -6.55 -17.47 0.25
N SER A 249 -6.17 -16.56 -0.65
CA SER A 249 -6.47 -16.64 -2.08
C SER A 249 -6.29 -18.06 -2.64
N LEU A 250 -7.41 -18.74 -2.92
CA LEU A 250 -7.45 -20.02 -3.63
C LEU A 250 -7.12 -19.84 -5.13
N HIS A 251 -7.02 -18.59 -5.60
CA HIS A 251 -6.65 -18.22 -6.97
C HIS A 251 -5.41 -17.30 -6.96
N PRO A 252 -4.20 -17.86 -7.07
CA PRO A 252 -2.95 -17.09 -7.12
C PRO A 252 -2.81 -16.15 -8.33
N GLU A 253 -3.75 -16.19 -9.30
CA GLU A 253 -3.70 -15.41 -10.54
C GLU A 253 -4.53 -14.11 -10.57
N ARG A 254 -5.31 -13.79 -9.51
CA ARG A 254 -6.05 -12.52 -9.48
C ARG A 254 -5.11 -11.32 -9.25
N SER A 255 -4.96 -10.49 -10.28
CA SER A 255 -4.22 -9.22 -10.24
C SER A 255 -5.07 -8.10 -9.61
N ASP A 256 -5.54 -8.28 -8.37
CA ASP A 256 -6.29 -7.19 -7.73
C ASP A 256 -5.36 -5.99 -7.45
N PRO A 257 -5.92 -4.79 -7.29
CA PRO A 257 -5.14 -3.58 -7.04
C PRO A 257 -4.46 -3.61 -5.65
N VAL A 258 -3.29 -2.99 -5.50
CA VAL A 258 -2.60 -2.81 -4.20
C VAL A 258 -2.66 -1.33 -3.82
N PRO A 259 -3.06 -0.93 -2.60
CA PRO A 259 -2.97 0.46 -2.21
C PRO A 259 -1.51 0.94 -2.22
N VAL A 260 -1.25 2.03 -2.93
CA VAL A 260 0.06 2.68 -3.00
C VAL A 260 -0.03 4.05 -2.33
N VAL A 261 0.98 4.40 -1.53
CA VAL A 261 1.09 5.71 -0.88
C VAL A 261 2.50 6.26 -1.05
N LEU A 262 2.62 7.56 -1.35
CA LEU A 262 3.90 8.26 -1.45
C LEU A 262 4.20 9.01 -0.14
N LEU A 263 5.34 8.74 0.48
CA LEU A 263 5.91 9.48 1.60
C LEU A 263 6.97 10.44 1.09
N VAL A 264 6.83 11.72 1.42
CA VAL A 264 7.73 12.78 0.96
C VAL A 264 8.39 13.47 2.14
N VAL A 265 9.71 13.36 2.24
CA VAL A 265 10.54 14.02 3.26
C VAL A 265 11.53 14.96 2.59
N GLU A 266 11.42 16.26 2.87
CA GLU A 266 12.23 17.31 2.25
C GLU A 266 12.15 17.23 0.70
N GLY A 267 13.28 17.31 -0.02
CA GLY A 267 13.35 17.12 -1.46
C GLY A 267 13.58 18.38 -2.29
N GLY A 268 14.02 18.19 -3.54
CA GLY A 268 14.28 19.26 -4.51
C GLY A 268 13.34 19.20 -5.73
N PRO A 269 13.72 19.79 -6.88
CA PRO A 269 12.90 19.78 -8.10
C PRO A 269 12.47 18.38 -8.58
N ASN A 270 13.38 17.40 -8.54
CA ASN A 270 13.06 16.01 -8.88
C ASN A 270 12.03 15.39 -7.91
N THR A 271 12.02 15.82 -6.64
CA THR A 271 11.00 15.39 -5.67
C THR A 271 9.65 15.99 -6.02
N VAL A 272 9.58 17.27 -6.41
CA VAL A 272 8.36 17.91 -6.91
C VAL A 272 7.80 17.15 -8.12
N ARG A 273 8.67 16.79 -9.07
CA ARG A 273 8.29 15.98 -10.24
C ARG A 273 7.75 14.61 -9.83
N THR A 274 8.38 13.95 -8.86
CA THR A 274 7.91 12.65 -8.33
C THR A 274 6.51 12.78 -7.73
N VAL A 275 6.27 13.82 -6.92
CA VAL A 275 4.94 14.10 -6.35
C VAL A 275 3.92 14.35 -7.45
N TYR A 276 4.27 15.14 -8.47
CA TYR A 276 3.38 15.41 -9.61
C TYR A 276 3.01 14.14 -10.39
N GLU A 277 3.98 13.29 -10.71
CA GLU A 277 3.73 12.04 -11.40
C GLU A 277 2.79 11.12 -10.58
N ALA A 278 3.04 10.98 -9.28
CA ALA A 278 2.21 10.16 -8.39
C ALA A 278 0.79 10.74 -8.19
N VAL A 279 0.69 12.00 -7.75
CA VAL A 279 -0.57 12.63 -7.35
C VAL A 279 -1.40 13.03 -8.56
N PHE A 280 -0.78 13.68 -9.54
CA PHE A 280 -1.52 14.30 -10.64
C PHE A 280 -1.90 13.30 -11.73
N LYS A 281 -0.94 12.45 -12.13
CA LYS A 281 -1.17 11.49 -13.21
C LYS A 281 -1.77 10.19 -12.71
N ASN A 282 -1.32 9.67 -11.56
CA ASN A 282 -1.66 8.31 -11.14
C ASN A 282 -2.66 8.22 -9.98
N ASN A 283 -3.14 9.34 -9.46
CA ASN A 283 -4.06 9.36 -8.31
C ASN A 283 -3.48 8.67 -7.05
N ILE A 284 -2.16 8.64 -6.90
CA ILE A 284 -1.51 8.06 -5.72
C ILE A 284 -1.47 9.13 -4.63
N PRO A 285 -2.04 8.87 -3.43
CA PRO A 285 -1.98 9.82 -2.33
C PRO A 285 -0.54 10.05 -1.85
N ALA A 286 -0.20 11.31 -1.58
CA ALA A 286 1.06 11.72 -1.01
C ALA A 286 0.89 12.26 0.42
N VAL A 287 1.71 11.76 1.33
CA VAL A 287 1.91 12.27 2.69
C VAL A 287 3.17 13.11 2.70
N ILE A 288 3.00 14.41 2.94
CA ILE A 288 4.07 15.41 2.88
C ILE A 288 4.38 15.90 4.29
N PHE A 289 5.63 15.76 4.72
CA PHE A 289 6.06 16.12 6.07
C PHE A 289 6.55 17.57 6.13
N GLU A 290 5.65 18.49 6.47
CA GLU A 290 5.97 19.91 6.62
C GLU A 290 6.91 20.16 7.81
N GLY A 291 7.89 21.05 7.63
CA GLY A 291 8.95 21.35 8.59
C GLY A 291 10.21 20.55 8.31
N THR A 292 10.22 19.77 7.23
CA THR A 292 11.41 19.09 6.71
C THR A 292 12.17 19.94 5.70
N GLY A 293 11.58 21.05 5.20
CA GLY A 293 12.24 21.98 4.28
C GLY A 293 11.92 21.74 2.81
N ARG A 294 12.35 22.70 1.98
CA ARG A 294 12.38 22.63 0.51
C ARG A 294 11.03 22.20 -0.09
N CYS A 295 11.00 21.13 -0.90
CA CYS A 295 9.79 20.63 -1.57
C CYS A 295 8.60 20.41 -0.61
N CYS A 296 8.82 19.88 0.59
CA CYS A 296 7.72 19.63 1.52
C CYS A 296 7.06 20.91 2.03
N ASP A 297 7.87 21.91 2.39
CA ASP A 297 7.37 23.19 2.89
C ASP A 297 6.74 24.01 1.76
N LEU A 298 7.23 23.84 0.54
CA LEU A 298 6.66 24.39 -0.68
C LEU A 298 5.21 23.92 -0.90
N PHE A 299 4.98 22.60 -0.89
CA PHE A 299 3.64 22.03 -1.00
C PHE A 299 2.74 22.42 0.18
N ALA A 300 3.26 22.40 1.41
CA ALA A 300 2.48 22.77 2.59
C ALA A 300 1.99 24.22 2.55
N LYS A 301 2.86 25.16 2.17
CA LYS A 301 2.50 26.58 1.96
C LYS A 301 1.47 26.71 0.84
N ALA A 302 1.68 26.05 -0.29
CA ALA A 302 0.76 26.12 -1.43
C ALA A 302 -0.64 25.58 -1.10
N VAL A 303 -0.73 24.45 -0.38
CA VAL A 303 -2.00 23.88 0.11
C VAL A 303 -2.73 24.86 1.03
N ARG A 304 -2.06 25.42 2.04
CA ARG A 304 -2.67 26.39 2.96
C ARG A 304 -3.20 27.63 2.25
N LEU A 305 -2.41 28.19 1.32
CA LEU A 305 -2.85 29.34 0.53
C LEU A 305 -4.13 29.00 -0.24
N TYR A 306 -4.16 27.87 -0.93
CA TYR A 306 -5.32 27.42 -1.69
C TYR A 306 -6.56 27.15 -0.82
N GLU A 307 -6.39 26.53 0.35
CA GLU A 307 -7.50 26.28 1.28
C GLU A 307 -8.09 27.57 1.84
N ASN A 308 -7.26 28.53 2.24
CA ASN A 308 -7.72 29.85 2.70
C ASN A 308 -8.55 30.57 1.63
N ILE A 309 -8.13 30.48 0.38
CA ILE A 309 -8.86 31.04 -0.76
C ILE A 309 -10.22 30.35 -0.91
N LYS A 310 -10.25 29.01 -0.88
CA LYS A 310 -11.48 28.25 -1.05
C LYS A 310 -12.50 28.59 0.05
N GLN A 311 -12.05 28.75 1.29
CA GLN A 311 -12.91 29.19 2.39
C GLN A 311 -13.51 30.58 2.16
N LEU A 312 -12.72 31.53 1.65
CA LEU A 312 -13.22 32.87 1.29
C LEU A 312 -14.25 32.81 0.16
N GLU A 313 -14.02 31.99 -0.87
CA GLU A 313 -14.99 31.78 -1.95
C GLU A 313 -16.31 31.18 -1.44
N ASP A 314 -16.24 30.19 -0.56
CA ASP A 314 -17.42 29.52 -0.01
C ASP A 314 -18.21 30.45 0.93
N ALA A 315 -17.53 31.32 1.69
CA ALA A 315 -18.15 32.37 2.50
C ALA A 315 -18.84 33.45 1.63
N GLU A 316 -18.21 33.86 0.52
CA GLU A 316 -18.79 34.81 -0.44
C GLU A 316 -20.01 34.18 -1.16
N LYS A 317 -19.93 32.92 -1.60
CA LYS A 317 -21.07 32.20 -2.22
C LYS A 317 -22.26 32.09 -1.26
N THR A 318 -22.01 31.81 0.01
CA THR A 318 -23.04 31.73 1.05
C THR A 318 -23.68 33.10 1.34
N SER A 319 -22.89 34.18 1.25
CA SER A 319 -23.39 35.55 1.41
C SER A 319 -24.18 36.03 0.18
N HIS A 320 -23.75 35.65 -1.03
CA HIS A 320 -24.39 36.02 -2.29
C HIS A 320 -25.58 35.12 -2.69
N GLN A 321 -25.75 33.94 -2.08
CA GLN A 321 -26.99 33.17 -2.17
C GLN A 321 -28.18 33.87 -1.50
N LYS A 322 -27.94 34.83 -0.60
CA LYS A 322 -28.97 35.64 0.06
C LYS A 322 -29.33 36.93 -0.71
N LEU A 323 -28.64 37.25 -1.81
CA LEU A 323 -28.91 38.42 -2.65
C LEU A 323 -29.42 37.96 -4.04
N ASP A 324 -30.48 38.59 -4.52
CA ASP A 324 -31.35 38.16 -5.63
C ASP A 324 -30.66 37.64 -6.91
N GLU A 325 -31.35 36.69 -7.57
CA GLU A 325 -30.94 36.00 -8.80
C GLU A 325 -30.76 36.89 -10.05
N HIS A 326 -31.16 38.15 -10.00
CA HIS A 326 -31.22 39.03 -11.18
C HIS A 326 -29.90 39.71 -11.59
N ILE A 327 -28.84 39.68 -10.77
CA ILE A 327 -27.56 40.38 -11.07
C ILE A 327 -26.46 39.41 -11.59
N LYS A 328 -26.76 38.11 -11.69
CA LYS A 328 -25.73 37.04 -11.62
C LYS A 328 -24.84 36.81 -12.85
N SER A 329 -25.15 37.26 -14.07
CA SER A 329 -24.50 36.66 -15.25
C SER A 329 -23.24 37.37 -15.78
N ALA A 330 -23.06 38.68 -15.56
CA ALA A 330 -21.98 39.46 -16.19
C ALA A 330 -20.82 39.83 -15.25
N SER A 331 -21.10 40.12 -13.97
CA SER A 331 -20.07 40.55 -13.01
C SER A 331 -19.21 39.39 -12.48
N LEU A 332 -19.74 38.16 -12.42
CA LEU A 332 -19.02 37.00 -11.86
C LEU A 332 -17.83 36.51 -12.70
N LYS A 333 -17.91 36.56 -14.03
CA LYS A 333 -16.86 36.00 -14.92
C LYS A 333 -15.59 36.85 -14.95
N ALA A 334 -15.73 38.18 -14.90
CA ALA A 334 -14.59 39.10 -14.91
C ALA A 334 -13.80 39.07 -13.59
N THR A 335 -14.50 38.96 -12.46
CA THR A 335 -13.91 38.93 -11.11
C THR A 335 -13.23 37.59 -10.80
N GLN A 336 -13.77 36.47 -11.29
CA GLN A 336 -13.16 35.14 -11.13
C GLN A 336 -11.83 34.99 -11.91
N SER A 337 -11.75 35.47 -13.16
CA SER A 337 -10.49 35.46 -13.94
C SER A 337 -9.39 36.33 -13.32
N SER A 338 -9.75 37.51 -12.79
CA SER A 338 -8.80 38.41 -12.12
C SER A 338 -8.26 37.83 -10.80
N ARG A 339 -9.09 37.08 -10.07
CA ARG A 339 -8.74 36.49 -8.77
C ARG A 339 -7.89 35.22 -8.91
N ALA A 340 -8.18 34.35 -9.90
CA ALA A 340 -7.31 33.23 -10.25
C ALA A 340 -5.90 33.69 -10.64
N GLU A 341 -5.78 34.79 -11.37
CA GLU A 341 -4.49 35.43 -11.67
C GLU A 341 -3.80 35.98 -10.41
N ASN A 342 -4.53 36.58 -9.46
CA ASN A 342 -3.95 37.01 -8.19
C ASN A 342 -3.45 35.84 -7.33
N ILE A 343 -4.15 34.70 -7.34
CA ILE A 343 -3.75 33.46 -6.64
C ILE A 343 -2.49 32.88 -7.28
N LYS A 344 -2.45 32.81 -8.61
CA LYS A 344 -1.25 32.43 -9.36
C LYS A 344 -0.09 33.35 -9.00
N LYS A 345 -0.32 34.67 -8.91
CA LYS A 345 0.70 35.65 -8.55
C LYS A 345 1.23 35.44 -7.11
N GLN A 346 0.36 35.28 -6.12
CA GLN A 346 0.76 35.05 -4.72
C GLN A 346 1.46 33.70 -4.53
N LEU A 347 0.95 32.62 -5.14
CA LEU A 347 1.63 31.32 -5.17
C LEU A 347 2.99 31.49 -5.85
N ARG A 348 3.07 32.17 -6.99
CA ARG A 348 4.32 32.37 -7.73
C ARG A 348 5.34 33.16 -6.93
N GLU A 349 4.94 34.23 -6.25
CA GLU A 349 5.79 35.02 -5.37
C GLU A 349 6.30 34.20 -4.17
N ALA A 350 5.42 33.42 -3.54
CA ALA A 350 5.79 32.55 -2.41
C ALA A 350 6.70 31.38 -2.84
N LEU A 351 6.41 30.76 -4.00
CA LEU A 351 7.19 29.64 -4.55
C LEU A 351 8.55 30.13 -5.05
N ASN A 352 8.63 31.28 -5.73
CA ASN A 352 9.88 31.85 -6.21
C ASN A 352 10.84 32.19 -5.06
N LYS A 353 10.32 32.72 -3.95
CA LYS A 353 11.14 33.03 -2.77
C LYS A 353 11.84 31.77 -2.22
N GLU A 354 11.11 30.66 -2.11
CA GLU A 354 11.66 29.40 -1.58
C GLU A 354 12.59 28.71 -2.60
N LEU A 355 12.27 28.76 -3.89
CA LEU A 355 13.11 28.19 -4.95
C LEU A 355 14.49 28.88 -5.02
N CYS A 356 14.55 30.20 -4.78
CA CYS A 356 15.81 30.96 -4.71
C CYS A 356 16.67 30.61 -3.49
N GLU A 357 16.09 30.07 -2.40
CA GLU A 357 16.84 29.67 -1.20
C GLU A 357 17.42 28.24 -1.31
N ILE A 358 16.91 27.41 -2.24
CA ILE A 358 17.28 25.99 -2.37
C ILE A 358 18.61 25.79 -3.14
N ASP A 359 19.02 26.73 -3.98
CA ASP A 359 20.29 26.67 -4.73
C ASP A 359 20.75 28.09 -5.17
N PRO A 360 21.76 28.72 -4.54
CA PRO A 360 22.17 30.09 -4.86
C PRO A 360 23.00 30.22 -6.15
N VAL A 361 23.23 29.13 -6.90
CA VAL A 361 24.17 29.11 -8.04
C VAL A 361 23.50 28.73 -9.38
N THR A 362 23.07 29.78 -10.10
CA THR A 362 23.11 29.97 -11.59
C THR A 362 22.18 29.22 -12.59
N ASN A 363 21.91 29.95 -13.69
CA ASN A 363 21.68 29.56 -15.10
C ASN A 363 20.29 29.11 -15.63
N VAL A 364 20.07 29.48 -16.90
CA VAL A 364 18.81 29.42 -17.70
C VAL A 364 18.15 28.03 -17.76
N SER A 365 18.91 26.93 -17.68
CA SER A 365 18.34 25.57 -17.71
C SER A 365 17.55 25.23 -16.43
N GLN A 366 17.90 25.80 -15.27
CA GLN A 366 17.14 25.63 -14.03
C GLN A 366 15.90 26.53 -13.97
N ALA A 367 15.82 27.59 -14.80
CA ALA A 367 14.61 28.40 -14.91
C ALA A 367 13.45 27.62 -15.55
N ILE A 368 13.75 26.74 -16.51
CA ILE A 368 12.78 25.81 -17.11
C ILE A 368 12.31 24.81 -16.05
N ASP A 369 13.25 24.20 -15.30
CA ASP A 369 12.92 23.28 -14.19
C ASP A 369 12.09 23.97 -13.10
N SER A 370 12.35 25.26 -12.82
CA SER A 370 11.60 26.09 -11.87
C SER A 370 10.17 26.40 -12.35
N ILE A 371 10.00 26.70 -13.65
CA ILE A 371 8.68 26.90 -14.28
C ILE A 371 7.87 25.60 -14.25
N ASP A 372 8.51 24.47 -14.56
CA ASP A 372 7.87 23.14 -14.51
C ASP A 372 7.52 22.76 -13.06
N CYS A 373 8.36 23.12 -12.07
CA CYS A 373 8.06 22.91 -10.65
C CYS A 373 6.82 23.70 -10.21
N PHE A 374 6.71 24.98 -10.60
CA PHE A 374 5.52 25.79 -10.29
C PHE A 374 4.26 25.13 -10.83
N GLU A 375 4.23 24.80 -12.13
CA GLU A 375 3.05 24.23 -12.76
C GLU A 375 2.68 22.87 -12.14
N SER A 376 3.69 22.07 -11.81
CA SER A 376 3.53 20.80 -11.11
C SER A 376 2.84 20.96 -9.75
N VAL A 377 3.33 21.86 -8.90
CA VAL A 377 2.73 22.14 -7.59
C VAL A 377 1.32 22.72 -7.74
N TYR A 378 1.16 23.72 -8.62
CA TYR A 378 -0.10 24.39 -8.88
C TYR A 378 -1.20 23.41 -9.30
N ARG A 379 -0.91 22.53 -10.26
CA ARG A 379 -1.86 21.51 -10.73
C ARG A 379 -2.22 20.50 -9.65
N CYS A 380 -1.25 20.05 -8.86
CA CYS A 380 -1.52 19.13 -7.74
C CYS A 380 -2.46 19.77 -6.71
N VAL A 381 -2.18 21.02 -6.32
CA VAL A 381 -2.96 21.73 -5.29
C VAL A 381 -4.36 22.08 -5.79
N THR A 382 -4.47 22.61 -7.01
CA THR A 382 -5.76 23.11 -7.52
C THR A 382 -6.69 22.03 -8.05
N GLN A 383 -6.16 20.93 -8.59
CA GLN A 383 -6.96 19.90 -9.27
C GLN A 383 -7.00 18.57 -8.51
N ARG A 384 -6.04 18.33 -7.61
CA ARG A 384 -5.84 17.03 -6.94
C ARG A 384 -5.64 17.14 -5.44
N LEU A 385 -6.14 18.21 -4.81
CA LEU A 385 -5.99 18.49 -3.37
C LEU A 385 -6.29 17.29 -2.46
N LYS A 386 -7.28 16.46 -2.82
CA LYS A 386 -7.69 15.30 -2.01
C LYS A 386 -6.59 14.24 -1.83
N PHE A 387 -5.64 14.17 -2.76
CA PHE A 387 -4.51 13.25 -2.72
C PHE A 387 -3.31 13.84 -1.98
N LEU A 388 -3.34 15.13 -1.63
CA LEU A 388 -2.30 15.78 -0.83
C LEU A 388 -2.70 15.74 0.65
N ASN A 389 -1.80 15.22 1.48
CA ASN A 389 -1.97 15.11 2.92
C ASN A 389 -0.75 15.71 3.61
N ILE A 390 -0.93 16.90 4.20
CA ILE A 390 0.15 17.62 4.89
C ILE A 390 0.16 17.19 6.36
N VAL A 391 1.30 16.67 6.81
CA VAL A 391 1.55 16.36 8.22
C VAL A 391 2.44 17.46 8.77
N SER A 392 1.87 18.33 9.61
CA SER A 392 2.62 19.41 10.23
C SER A 392 3.42 18.92 11.43
N LEU A 393 4.71 19.24 11.43
CA LEU A 393 5.63 18.88 12.50
C LEU A 393 5.88 20.02 13.50
N ASN A 394 5.30 21.19 13.22
CA ASN A 394 5.42 22.39 14.04
C ASN A 394 4.28 22.52 15.06
N ALA A 395 3.38 21.54 15.15
CA ALA A 395 2.34 21.52 16.17
C ALA A 395 2.99 21.57 17.56
N LYS A 396 2.69 22.64 18.33
CA LYS A 396 3.27 22.94 19.66
C LYS A 396 2.80 21.98 20.77
N GLY A 397 2.60 20.70 20.46
CA GLY A 397 2.18 19.66 21.40
C GLY A 397 3.32 18.70 21.77
N PRO A 398 3.28 18.07 22.96
CA PRO A 398 4.23 17.03 23.35
C PRO A 398 4.07 15.77 22.49
N VAL A 399 2.88 15.55 21.91
CA VAL A 399 2.52 14.36 21.14
C VAL A 399 3.29 14.33 19.82
N GLU A 400 3.84 13.17 19.49
CA GLU A 400 4.49 12.89 18.21
C GLU A 400 3.43 12.58 17.14
N PRO A 401 3.62 13.00 15.88
CA PRO A 401 2.68 12.66 14.83
C PRO A 401 2.69 11.15 14.57
N ASP A 402 1.52 10.53 14.56
CA ASP A 402 1.37 9.12 14.20
C ASP A 402 1.37 8.96 12.68
N ILE A 403 2.54 8.58 12.15
CA ILE A 403 2.80 8.48 10.71
C ILE A 403 1.99 7.36 10.07
N ASP A 404 1.80 6.26 10.79
CA ASP A 404 0.93 5.14 10.39
C ASP A 404 -0.53 5.58 10.24
N LEU A 405 -1.02 6.42 11.17
CA LEU A 405 -2.33 7.06 11.07
C LEU A 405 -2.41 8.01 9.86
N ALA A 406 -1.37 8.82 9.63
CA ALA A 406 -1.32 9.75 8.50
C ALA A 406 -1.36 9.02 7.15
N ILE A 407 -0.65 7.91 7.04
CA ILE A 407 -0.68 7.04 5.85
C ILE A 407 -2.09 6.53 5.61
N LEU A 408 -2.73 5.95 6.64
CA LEU A 408 -4.07 5.39 6.48
C LEU A 408 -5.09 6.48 6.15
N LYS A 409 -5.03 7.63 6.84
CA LYS A 409 -5.87 8.81 6.50
C LYS A 409 -5.70 9.25 5.05
N ALA A 410 -4.48 9.25 4.53
CA ALA A 410 -4.22 9.62 3.14
C ALA A 410 -4.89 8.66 2.15
N LEU A 411 -4.81 7.35 2.41
CA LEU A 411 -5.48 6.32 1.62
C LEU A 411 -7.02 6.47 1.70
N LEU A 412 -7.57 6.62 2.90
CA LEU A 412 -9.02 6.77 3.12
C LEU A 412 -9.56 8.05 2.46
N LYS A 413 -8.81 9.15 2.50
CA LYS A 413 -9.16 10.41 1.84
C LYS A 413 -9.09 10.28 0.30
N ALA A 414 -8.17 9.47 -0.21
CA ALA A 414 -8.04 9.24 -1.65
C ALA A 414 -9.19 8.39 -2.21
N THR A 415 -9.61 7.35 -1.48
CA THR A 415 -10.78 6.50 -1.82
C THR A 415 -12.11 7.24 -1.64
N SER A 416 -12.12 8.31 -0.85
CA SER A 416 -13.27 9.20 -0.70
C SER A 416 -13.58 9.94 -2.02
N GLY A 417 -14.50 9.40 -2.82
CA GLY A 417 -15.01 10.06 -4.02
C GLY A 417 -15.71 11.39 -3.72
N SER A 418 -15.53 12.40 -4.57
CA SER A 418 -16.29 13.65 -4.56
C SER A 418 -17.53 13.48 -5.44
N GLY A 419 -18.57 12.83 -4.92
CA GLY A 419 -19.81 12.60 -5.65
C GLY A 419 -21.00 12.41 -4.71
N MET A 420 -21.89 13.40 -4.70
CA MET A 420 -23.05 13.49 -3.80
C MET A 420 -24.14 12.46 -4.21
N SER A 421 -24.03 11.22 -3.75
CA SER A 421 -25.14 10.24 -3.72
C SER A 421 -25.03 9.37 -2.47
N LYS A 422 -26.14 9.13 -1.78
CA LYS A 422 -26.22 8.39 -0.51
C LYS A 422 -25.71 6.93 -0.65
N THR A 423 -25.99 6.30 -1.79
CA THR A 423 -25.53 4.93 -2.12
C THR A 423 -24.01 4.81 -2.22
N ASN A 424 -23.32 5.89 -2.61
CA ASN A 424 -21.87 5.90 -2.75
C ASN A 424 -21.16 6.08 -1.41
N ASP A 425 -21.86 6.57 -0.37
CA ASP A 425 -21.25 6.82 0.93
C ASP A 425 -21.16 5.53 1.78
N ASP A 426 -22.14 4.64 1.67
CA ASP A 426 -22.13 3.33 2.36
C ASP A 426 -21.05 2.40 1.79
N GLU A 427 -20.91 2.34 0.46
CA GLU A 427 -19.85 1.57 -0.20
C GLU A 427 -18.46 2.10 0.14
N ARG A 428 -18.31 3.43 0.19
CA ARG A 428 -17.09 4.10 0.65
C ARG A 428 -16.77 3.78 2.11
N LYS A 429 -17.73 3.92 3.02
CA LYS A 429 -17.54 3.58 4.44
C LYS A 429 -17.13 2.12 4.59
N ARG A 430 -17.74 1.21 3.79
CA ARG A 430 -17.35 -0.20 3.74
C ARG A 430 -15.89 -0.37 3.33
N GLU A 431 -15.43 0.19 2.22
CA GLU A 431 -14.03 0.11 1.79
C GLU A 431 -13.05 0.66 2.85
N GLN A 432 -13.41 1.79 3.44
CA GLN A 432 -12.63 2.43 4.50
C GLN A 432 -12.49 1.52 5.73
N PHE A 433 -13.59 0.86 6.11
CA PHE A 433 -13.62 -0.08 7.22
C PHE A 433 -12.78 -1.33 6.91
N LEU A 434 -12.90 -1.90 5.69
CA LEU A 434 -12.09 -3.04 5.26
C LEU A 434 -10.59 -2.73 5.29
N LEU A 435 -10.19 -1.53 4.88
CA LEU A 435 -8.80 -1.10 4.97
C LEU A 435 -8.34 -0.97 6.44
N ALA A 436 -9.18 -0.40 7.31
CA ALA A 436 -8.86 -0.29 8.74
C ALA A 436 -8.75 -1.67 9.43
N LEU A 437 -9.60 -2.63 9.05
CA LEU A 437 -9.50 -4.04 9.47
C LEU A 437 -8.24 -4.70 8.97
N GLU A 438 -7.89 -4.54 7.68
CA GLU A 438 -6.63 -5.07 7.13
C GLU A 438 -5.41 -4.56 7.90
N TRP A 439 -5.48 -3.33 8.40
CA TRP A 439 -4.38 -2.68 9.08
C TRP A 439 -4.42 -2.86 10.59
N ASN A 440 -5.43 -3.56 11.10
CA ASN A 440 -5.70 -3.73 12.52
C ASN A 440 -5.70 -2.39 13.29
N ARG A 441 -6.40 -1.37 12.76
CA ARG A 441 -6.48 -0.02 13.33
C ARG A 441 -7.90 0.33 13.78
N VAL A 442 -8.25 -0.15 14.97
CA VAL A 442 -9.55 0.07 15.61
C VAL A 442 -9.83 1.56 15.87
N ASP A 443 -8.80 2.30 16.25
CA ASP A 443 -8.90 3.72 16.55
C ASP A 443 -9.37 4.56 15.35
N ILE A 444 -9.03 4.14 14.13
CA ILE A 444 -9.44 4.85 12.90
C ILE A 444 -10.91 4.61 12.60
N VAL A 445 -11.41 3.40 12.85
CA VAL A 445 -12.83 3.11 12.73
C VAL A 445 -13.63 4.00 13.67
N LYS A 446 -13.24 4.06 14.96
CA LYS A 446 -13.91 4.89 15.97
C LYS A 446 -13.87 6.38 15.63
N ASN A 447 -12.70 6.89 15.20
CA ASN A 447 -12.48 8.34 15.11
C ASN A 447 -12.81 8.94 13.74
N GLU A 448 -12.66 8.16 12.66
CA GLU A 448 -12.70 8.69 11.29
C GLU A 448 -13.81 8.11 10.42
N ILE A 449 -14.25 6.87 10.67
CA ILE A 449 -15.22 6.16 9.81
C ILE A 449 -16.61 6.17 10.44
N MET A 450 -16.72 5.75 11.70
CA MET A 450 -17.97 5.62 12.45
C MET A 450 -18.06 6.69 13.53
N LYS A 451 -18.33 7.93 13.11
CA LYS A 451 -18.26 9.11 14.00
C LYS A 451 -19.47 9.25 14.91
N ASN A 452 -20.63 8.74 14.48
CA ASN A 452 -21.89 8.85 15.20
C ASN A 452 -22.50 7.47 15.46
N ASP A 453 -23.27 7.32 16.53
CA ASP A 453 -23.98 6.07 16.85
C ASP A 453 -24.97 5.65 15.75
N ALA A 454 -25.49 6.63 15.00
CA ALA A 454 -26.33 6.37 13.83
C ALA A 454 -25.59 5.64 12.69
N ASP A 455 -24.27 5.80 12.57
CA ASP A 455 -23.46 5.09 11.55
C ASP A 455 -23.33 3.60 11.91
N TRP A 456 -23.21 3.28 13.20
CA TRP A 456 -23.15 1.91 13.70
C TRP A 456 -24.46 1.16 13.48
N ALA A 457 -25.60 1.82 13.71
CA ALA A 457 -26.92 1.21 13.59
C ALA A 457 -27.34 0.91 12.14
N THR A 458 -26.86 1.68 11.16
CA THR A 458 -27.23 1.52 9.74
C THR A 458 -26.31 0.59 8.97
N THR A 459 -25.08 0.37 9.45
CA THR A 459 -24.07 -0.43 8.76
C THR A 459 -24.26 -1.92 9.06
N ASN A 460 -24.21 -2.77 8.02
CA ASN A 460 -24.18 -4.22 8.23
C ASN A 460 -22.80 -4.66 8.75
N LEU A 461 -22.71 -4.94 10.06
CA LEU A 461 -21.48 -5.28 10.75
C LEU A 461 -21.04 -6.74 10.62
N ASN A 462 -21.91 -7.63 10.13
CA ASN A 462 -21.67 -9.08 10.13
C ASN A 462 -20.40 -9.47 9.37
N ASP A 463 -20.21 -8.88 8.20
CA ASP A 463 -19.02 -9.09 7.36
C ASP A 463 -17.75 -8.70 8.12
N PHE A 464 -17.72 -7.49 8.66
CA PHE A 464 -16.56 -6.96 9.40
C PHE A 464 -16.23 -7.78 10.65
N PHE A 465 -17.25 -8.22 11.37
CA PHE A 465 -17.12 -9.07 12.55
C PHE A 465 -16.51 -10.44 12.20
N GLU A 466 -16.97 -11.05 11.10
CA GLU A 466 -16.44 -12.32 10.61
C GLU A 466 -14.94 -12.21 10.25
N ILE A 467 -14.54 -11.15 9.56
CA ILE A 467 -13.12 -10.88 9.25
C ILE A 467 -12.30 -10.73 10.53
N ALA A 468 -12.80 -9.96 11.50
CA ALA A 468 -12.10 -9.74 12.77
C ALA A 468 -11.89 -11.05 13.54
N LEU A 469 -12.87 -11.95 13.54
CA LEU A 469 -12.76 -13.29 14.13
C LEU A 469 -11.72 -14.16 13.42
N ILE A 470 -11.80 -14.27 12.09
CA ILE A 470 -10.87 -15.06 11.27
C ILE A 470 -9.42 -14.62 11.51
N ARG A 471 -9.21 -13.31 11.69
CA ARG A 471 -7.89 -12.71 11.87
C ARG A 471 -7.45 -12.55 13.32
N SER A 472 -8.24 -13.05 14.27
CA SER A 472 -7.96 -12.94 15.71
C SER A 472 -7.75 -11.49 16.19
N GLN A 473 -8.48 -10.54 15.61
CA GLN A 473 -8.41 -9.11 15.96
C GLN A 473 -9.32 -8.79 17.15
N THR A 474 -8.83 -9.09 18.35
CA THR A 474 -9.60 -9.00 19.60
C THR A 474 -10.12 -7.59 19.92
N GLU A 475 -9.35 -6.56 19.60
CA GLU A 475 -9.78 -5.16 19.81
C GLU A 475 -10.98 -4.79 18.91
N PHE A 476 -11.02 -5.31 17.68
CA PHE A 476 -12.17 -5.14 16.78
C PHE A 476 -13.38 -5.91 17.30
N VAL A 477 -13.20 -7.17 17.74
CA VAL A 477 -14.28 -7.96 18.33
C VAL A 477 -14.89 -7.23 19.53
N LYS A 478 -14.05 -6.68 20.42
CA LYS A 478 -14.51 -5.87 21.55
C LYS A 478 -15.26 -4.62 21.08
N LEU A 479 -14.73 -3.89 20.09
CA LEU A 479 -15.38 -2.72 19.52
C LEU A 479 -16.81 -3.03 19.05
N PHE A 480 -17.01 -4.13 18.32
CA PHE A 480 -18.34 -4.49 17.83
C PHE A 480 -19.30 -4.81 18.98
N LEU A 481 -18.84 -5.55 20.00
CA LEU A 481 -19.65 -5.88 21.17
C LEU A 481 -20.02 -4.65 22.01
N ASP A 482 -19.12 -3.66 22.09
CA ASP A 482 -19.37 -2.39 22.78
C ASP A 482 -20.45 -1.53 22.06
N HIS A 483 -20.75 -1.80 20.79
CA HIS A 483 -21.74 -1.09 19.97
C HIS A 483 -22.97 -1.97 19.61
N ASP A 484 -23.46 -2.73 20.60
CA ASP A 484 -24.71 -3.53 20.52
C ASP A 484 -24.76 -4.60 19.41
N PHE A 485 -23.61 -5.14 19.00
CA PHE A 485 -23.57 -6.24 18.03
C PHE A 485 -24.16 -7.54 18.62
N SER A 486 -25.27 -8.01 18.04
CA SER A 486 -25.96 -9.24 18.46
C SER A 486 -25.27 -10.50 17.95
N LEU A 487 -24.58 -11.21 18.84
CA LEU A 487 -24.03 -12.54 18.55
C LEU A 487 -25.12 -13.56 18.17
N THR A 488 -26.29 -13.44 18.78
CA THR A 488 -27.42 -14.34 18.54
C THR A 488 -27.91 -14.23 17.09
N ASP A 489 -27.99 -13.01 16.56
CA ASP A 489 -28.39 -12.78 15.17
C ASP A 489 -27.28 -13.17 14.20
N PHE A 490 -26.02 -12.90 14.54
CA PHE A 490 -24.88 -13.30 13.72
C PHE A 490 -24.80 -14.83 13.52
N PHE A 491 -24.96 -15.61 14.58
CA PHE A 491 -24.92 -17.08 14.53
C PHE A 491 -26.26 -17.74 14.17
N ARG A 492 -27.32 -16.96 13.94
CA ARG A 492 -28.62 -17.48 13.50
C ARG A 492 -28.53 -18.17 12.13
N ASN A 493 -27.59 -17.73 11.29
CA ASN A 493 -27.27 -18.40 10.04
C ASN A 493 -26.31 -19.58 10.29
N ASN A 494 -26.78 -20.80 10.04
CA ASN A 494 -26.04 -22.04 10.24
C ASN A 494 -24.74 -22.14 9.40
N ASP A 495 -24.55 -21.29 8.39
CA ASP A 495 -23.37 -21.31 7.53
C ASP A 495 -22.16 -20.54 8.11
N LYS A 496 -22.38 -19.66 9.09
CA LYS A 496 -21.30 -18.83 9.68
C LYS A 496 -20.33 -19.65 10.50
N LEU A 497 -20.82 -20.54 11.35
CA LEU A 497 -19.99 -21.36 12.22
C LEU A 497 -19.07 -22.31 11.41
N PRO A 498 -19.58 -23.07 10.41
CA PRO A 498 -18.73 -23.87 9.53
C PRO A 498 -17.67 -23.06 8.78
N THR A 499 -18.00 -21.83 8.36
CA THR A 499 -17.05 -20.93 7.67
C THR A 499 -15.90 -20.51 8.59
N LEU A 500 -16.17 -20.24 9.87
CA LEU A 500 -15.13 -19.93 10.86
C LEU A 500 -14.24 -21.14 11.18
N TYR A 501 -14.83 -22.32 11.35
CA TYR A 501 -14.07 -23.57 11.56
C TYR A 501 -13.21 -23.92 10.34
N LYS A 502 -13.70 -23.67 9.12
CA LYS A 502 -12.92 -23.84 7.88
C LYS A 502 -11.60 -23.06 7.90
N ASN A 503 -11.59 -21.85 8.46
CA ASN A 503 -10.40 -21.00 8.50
C ASN A 503 -9.41 -21.34 9.63
N SER A 504 -9.79 -22.19 10.59
CA SER A 504 -8.94 -22.57 11.74
C SER A 504 -8.42 -24.01 11.69
N MET A 505 -9.02 -24.89 10.88
CA MET A 505 -8.70 -26.33 10.85
C MET A 505 -7.77 -26.73 9.69
N SER A 506 -7.08 -27.87 9.84
CA SER A 506 -6.21 -28.45 8.81
C SER A 506 -7.00 -28.86 7.55
N LYS A 507 -6.33 -28.85 6.38
CA LYS A 507 -6.91 -29.14 5.06
C LYS A 507 -7.68 -30.47 4.97
N GLU A 508 -7.23 -31.51 5.69
CA GLU A 508 -7.89 -32.83 5.74
C GLU A 508 -9.23 -32.79 6.49
N HIS A 509 -9.27 -32.13 7.65
CA HIS A 509 -10.51 -31.91 8.41
C HIS A 509 -11.50 -31.04 7.63
N TYR A 510 -10.99 -30.05 6.89
CA TYR A 510 -11.78 -29.22 6.01
C TYR A 510 -12.49 -30.04 4.91
N GLN A 511 -11.78 -30.92 4.20
CA GLN A 511 -12.39 -31.76 3.14
C GLN A 511 -13.55 -32.61 3.69
N LYS A 512 -13.37 -33.22 4.87
CA LYS A 512 -14.43 -33.98 5.54
C LYS A 512 -15.65 -33.14 5.89
N ILE A 513 -15.47 -31.87 6.29
CA ILE A 513 -16.59 -30.95 6.58
C ILE A 513 -17.30 -30.54 5.28
N ALA A 514 -16.53 -30.21 4.24
CA ALA A 514 -17.06 -29.75 2.94
C ALA A 514 -17.83 -30.83 2.17
N GLU A 515 -17.43 -32.10 2.31
CA GLU A 515 -18.11 -33.25 1.69
C GLU A 515 -19.33 -33.74 2.49
N SER A 516 -19.56 -33.19 3.70
CA SER A 516 -20.63 -33.66 4.57
C SER A 516 -21.98 -32.99 4.30
N HIS A 517 -23.06 -33.78 4.37
CA HIS A 517 -24.44 -33.27 4.32
C HIS A 517 -24.83 -32.41 5.53
N ASN A 518 -24.09 -32.50 6.65
CA ASN A 518 -24.30 -31.70 7.84
C ASN A 518 -22.96 -31.23 8.44
N PRO A 519 -22.47 -30.04 8.04
CA PRO A 519 -21.16 -29.51 8.46
C PRO A 519 -21.01 -29.38 9.98
N LEU A 520 -22.07 -28.97 10.69
CA LEU A 520 -22.05 -28.77 12.14
C LEU A 520 -21.87 -30.08 12.89
N GLN A 521 -22.57 -31.13 12.46
CA GLN A 521 -22.45 -32.47 13.05
C GLN A 521 -21.06 -33.07 12.79
N THR A 522 -20.47 -32.78 11.62
CA THR A 522 -19.11 -33.21 11.29
C THR A 522 -18.06 -32.48 12.13
N ILE A 523 -18.19 -31.16 12.30
CA ILE A 523 -17.33 -30.37 13.20
C ILE A 523 -17.39 -30.91 14.63
N TYR A 524 -18.60 -31.22 15.11
CA TYR A 524 -18.80 -31.85 16.41
C TYR A 524 -18.00 -33.15 16.57
N LYS A 525 -18.16 -34.08 15.62
CA LYS A 525 -17.46 -35.39 15.64
C LYS A 525 -15.94 -35.25 15.56
N LEU A 526 -15.44 -34.26 14.81
CA LEU A 526 -14.01 -34.08 14.58
C LEU A 526 -13.32 -33.32 15.72
N VAL A 527 -14.01 -32.39 16.39
CA VAL A 527 -13.39 -31.47 17.36
C VAL A 527 -13.83 -31.75 18.79
N LEU A 528 -15.14 -31.78 19.01
CA LEU A 528 -15.70 -31.77 20.37
C LEU A 528 -15.83 -33.19 20.94
N GLN A 529 -16.24 -34.17 20.14
CA GLN A 529 -16.39 -35.56 20.58
C GLN A 529 -15.06 -36.17 21.10
N PRO A 530 -13.90 -35.96 20.46
CA PRO A 530 -12.63 -36.47 20.99
C PRO A 530 -12.19 -35.79 22.31
N LEU A 531 -12.60 -34.53 22.53
CA LEU A 531 -12.22 -33.75 23.71
C LEU A 531 -13.14 -33.99 24.92
N ILE A 532 -14.43 -34.16 24.67
CA ILE A 532 -15.48 -34.20 25.71
C ILE A 532 -16.06 -35.61 25.87
N GLY A 533 -15.77 -36.53 24.93
CA GLY A 533 -16.37 -37.86 24.91
C GLY A 533 -17.89 -37.82 24.71
N ASP A 534 -18.60 -38.83 25.20
CA ASP A 534 -20.05 -38.96 25.03
C ASP A 534 -20.87 -37.99 25.91
N PHE A 535 -20.23 -37.20 26.78
CA PHE A 535 -20.90 -36.26 27.69
C PHE A 535 -21.67 -35.13 26.96
N PHE A 536 -21.23 -34.71 25.77
CA PHE A 536 -21.91 -33.66 25.02
C PHE A 536 -23.27 -34.13 24.48
N ASN A 537 -23.35 -35.37 24.02
CA ASN A 537 -24.58 -35.99 23.55
C ASN A 537 -25.64 -36.03 24.67
N VAL A 538 -25.21 -36.24 25.91
CA VAL A 538 -26.08 -36.21 27.10
C VAL A 538 -26.58 -34.78 27.37
N ALA A 539 -25.72 -33.76 27.33
CA ALA A 539 -26.11 -32.36 27.54
C ALA A 539 -27.09 -31.82 26.47
N VAL A 540 -26.92 -32.23 25.19
CA VAL A 540 -27.82 -31.84 24.09
C VAL A 540 -29.15 -32.58 24.16
N ALA A 541 -29.17 -33.87 24.52
CA ALA A 541 -30.39 -34.62 24.76
C ALA A 541 -31.21 -34.00 25.91
N LEU A 542 -30.53 -33.54 26.98
CA LEU A 542 -31.17 -32.88 28.12
C LEU A 542 -31.75 -31.50 27.79
N ARG A 543 -31.18 -30.75 26.83
CA ARG A 543 -31.66 -29.41 26.44
C ARG A 543 -32.82 -29.42 25.43
N SER A 544 -33.01 -30.51 24.71
CA SER A 544 -33.95 -30.58 23.58
C SER A 544 -35.28 -31.26 23.89
N GLU A 545 -35.49 -31.76 25.12
CA GLU A 545 -36.61 -32.64 25.51
C GLU A 545 -36.82 -33.85 24.57
N ARG A 546 -35.88 -34.12 23.65
CA ARG A 546 -35.94 -35.25 22.72
C ARG A 546 -35.20 -36.43 23.31
N THR A 547 -35.83 -37.59 23.23
CA THR A 547 -35.27 -38.84 23.73
C THR A 547 -33.92 -39.15 23.05
N PRO A 548 -32.91 -39.64 23.81
CA PRO A 548 -31.55 -39.93 23.31
C PRO A 548 -31.50 -40.86 22.07
N SER A 549 -32.55 -41.65 21.84
CA SER A 549 -32.70 -42.57 20.72
C SER A 549 -32.73 -41.88 19.34
N HIS A 550 -33.20 -40.64 19.24
CA HIS A 550 -33.24 -39.91 17.97
C HIS A 550 -31.90 -39.31 17.53
N LEU A 551 -30.89 -39.31 18.43
CA LEU A 551 -29.53 -38.83 18.15
C LEU A 551 -28.56 -39.98 17.83
N GLY A 552 -29.06 -41.23 17.74
CA GLY A 552 -28.23 -42.41 17.46
C GLY A 552 -27.35 -42.83 18.65
N ILE A 553 -27.69 -42.43 19.87
CA ILE A 553 -26.98 -42.80 21.09
C ILE A 553 -27.52 -44.16 21.55
N ASN A 554 -26.75 -45.23 21.36
CA ASN A 554 -27.11 -46.55 21.85
C ASN A 554 -26.69 -46.71 23.31
N LEU A 555 -27.63 -46.46 24.23
CA LEU A 555 -27.43 -46.59 25.68
C LEU A 555 -27.34 -48.05 26.17
N GLU A 556 -27.43 -49.05 25.28
CA GLU A 556 -27.42 -50.47 25.67
C GLU A 556 -26.04 -51.06 25.94
N ASN A 557 -24.94 -50.35 25.66
CA ASN A 557 -23.61 -50.79 26.10
C ASN A 557 -23.41 -50.49 27.60
N LYS A 558 -24.03 -51.36 28.40
CA LYS A 558 -23.76 -51.53 29.83
C LYS A 558 -22.28 -51.82 30.05
N ARG A 559 -21.47 -50.78 30.29
CA ARG A 559 -20.20 -50.88 31.02
C ARG A 559 -19.53 -49.54 31.37
N ASP A 560 -20.24 -48.42 31.32
CA ASP A 560 -19.70 -47.16 31.82
C ASP A 560 -20.42 -46.76 33.12
N PRO A 561 -19.76 -46.83 34.30
CA PRO A 561 -20.37 -46.53 35.60
C PRO A 561 -20.81 -45.07 35.76
N TYR A 562 -20.50 -44.19 34.80
CA TYR A 562 -20.89 -42.78 34.80
C TYR A 562 -22.22 -42.47 34.05
N LEU A 563 -22.84 -43.48 33.43
CA LEU A 563 -24.07 -43.35 32.64
C LEU A 563 -25.36 -43.78 33.38
N ASP A 564 -25.31 -43.87 34.72
CA ASP A 564 -26.52 -44.02 35.53
C ASP A 564 -27.31 -42.69 35.51
N GLN A 565 -28.59 -42.73 35.11
CA GLN A 565 -29.48 -41.56 35.06
C GLN A 565 -29.55 -40.84 36.41
N ASN A 566 -29.33 -41.56 37.51
CA ASN A 566 -29.26 -40.97 38.85
C ASN A 566 -28.01 -40.09 39.04
N TYR A 567 -26.87 -40.46 38.47
CA TYR A 567 -25.61 -39.70 38.60
C TYR A 567 -25.66 -38.40 37.80
N ALA A 568 -26.24 -38.42 36.60
CA ALA A 568 -26.47 -37.21 35.80
C ALA A 568 -27.47 -36.25 36.46
N SER A 569 -28.51 -36.77 37.11
CA SER A 569 -29.48 -35.97 37.88
C SER A 569 -28.87 -35.34 39.13
N GLU A 570 -28.00 -36.06 39.84
CA GLU A 570 -27.33 -35.59 41.04
C GLU A 570 -26.21 -34.57 40.74
N ALA A 571 -25.49 -34.75 39.61
CA ALA A 571 -24.53 -33.76 39.10
C ALA A 571 -25.23 -32.46 38.66
N LEU A 572 -26.43 -32.57 38.05
CA LEU A 572 -27.27 -31.41 37.70
C LEU A 572 -27.79 -30.69 38.94
N LYS A 573 -28.18 -31.38 40.01
CA LYS A 573 -28.55 -30.74 41.29
C LYS A 573 -27.38 -30.02 41.95
N LYS A 574 -26.16 -30.56 41.86
CA LYS A 574 -24.95 -29.88 42.34
C LYS A 574 -24.57 -28.65 41.51
N LEU A 575 -24.72 -28.71 40.19
CA LEU A 575 -24.46 -27.58 39.29
C LEU A 575 -25.52 -26.48 39.40
N THR A 576 -26.80 -26.83 39.46
CA THR A 576 -27.91 -25.87 39.61
C THR A 576 -28.01 -25.30 41.02
N GLY A 577 -27.68 -26.08 42.05
CA GLY A 577 -27.58 -25.59 43.42
C GLY A 577 -26.43 -24.61 43.63
N SER A 578 -25.33 -24.73 42.87
CA SER A 578 -24.19 -23.80 42.94
C SER A 578 -24.37 -22.54 42.09
N LEU A 579 -25.24 -22.55 41.08
CA LEU A 579 -25.52 -21.42 40.19
C LEU A 579 -26.70 -20.54 40.65
N LEU A 580 -27.39 -20.93 41.72
CA LEU A 580 -28.47 -20.15 42.35
C LEU A 580 -28.05 -19.49 43.68
N SER A 581 -26.77 -19.60 44.07
CA SER A 581 -26.23 -19.03 45.30
C SER A 581 -25.04 -18.06 45.12
N GLU A 582 -24.75 -17.65 43.89
CA GLU A 582 -23.88 -16.51 43.53
C GLU A 582 -24.60 -15.67 42.46
#